data_AF-A0A8S0FFB8-F1
#
_entry.id   AF-A0A8S0FFB8-F1
#
_cell.length_a   1.000
_cell.length_b   1.000
_cell.length_c   1.000
_cell.angle_alpha   90.00
_cell.angle_beta   90.00
_cell.angle_gamma   90.00
#
_symmetry.space_group_name_H-M   'P 1'
#
loop_
_entity.id
_entity.type
_entity.pdbx_description
1 polymer ?
#
loop_
_entity_poly.entity_id
_entity_poly.type
_entity_poly.pdbx_seq_one_letter_code
_entity_poly.pdbx_strand_id
1 'polypeptide(L)'
;MQSEMWFYSNTMADNIAYREQIGAEPRNRGKPVDDMLLVDEMQQSLGRNPDGKHLIILHTKGSHFNYTQRYPRSFAQWKPECIGVDSGCTKAQMINSYDNSVTYVDHFISSVIDQVRDKKAIVFYAADHGESINEREHLHGTPRELAPPEQFRVPMGWSGCRINIWKIRSMRRHLRS
;
A
#
# COMPACT_ATOMS: atom_id res chain seq x y z
N MET A 1 9.50 -11.95 -5.50
CA MET A 1 8.06 -11.78 -5.22
C MET A 1 7.45 -13.16 -5.37
N GLN A 2 7.01 -13.78 -4.28
CA GLN A 2 6.21 -15.00 -4.41
C GLN A 2 4.94 -14.59 -5.14
N SER A 3 4.66 -15.22 -6.28
CA SER A 3 3.44 -14.91 -7.02
C SER A 3 2.27 -15.53 -6.27
N GLU A 4 1.48 -14.69 -5.61
CA GLU A 4 0.19 -15.08 -5.04
C GLU A 4 -0.87 -15.37 -6.12
N MET A 5 -0.47 -15.42 -7.40
CA MET A 5 -1.35 -15.69 -8.54
C MET A 5 -2.14 -16.98 -8.36
N TRP A 6 -1.53 -18.01 -7.75
CA TRP A 6 -2.26 -19.24 -7.43
C TRP A 6 -3.42 -18.98 -6.47
N PHE A 7 -3.21 -18.21 -5.40
CA PHE A 7 -4.27 -17.86 -4.46
C PHE A 7 -5.41 -17.12 -5.18
N TYR A 8 -5.08 -16.08 -5.95
CA TYR A 8 -6.10 -15.29 -6.66
C TYR A 8 -6.83 -16.07 -7.74
N SER A 9 -6.17 -16.99 -8.44
CA SER A 9 -6.86 -17.85 -9.42
C SER A 9 -7.93 -18.75 -8.80
N ASN A 10 -7.87 -18.99 -7.49
CA ASN A 10 -8.83 -19.81 -6.76
C ASN A 10 -9.97 -19.00 -6.11
N THR A 11 -10.00 -17.66 -6.24
CA THR A 11 -11.03 -16.83 -5.59
C THR A 11 -12.35 -16.76 -6.35
N MET A 12 -12.51 -17.45 -7.48
CA MET A 12 -13.67 -17.35 -8.39
C MET A 12 -14.05 -15.91 -8.72
N ALA A 13 -13.07 -15.02 -8.84
CA ALA A 13 -13.31 -13.60 -9.11
C ALA A 13 -13.73 -13.39 -10.56
N ASP A 14 -14.70 -12.49 -10.80
CA ASP A 14 -15.14 -12.11 -12.14
C ASP A 14 -14.04 -11.42 -12.96
N ASN A 15 -13.08 -10.79 -12.27
CA ASN A 15 -11.93 -10.14 -12.88
C ASN A 15 -10.70 -10.24 -11.98
N ILE A 16 -9.54 -10.54 -12.58
CA ILE A 16 -8.23 -10.57 -11.92
C ILE A 16 -7.25 -9.80 -12.81
N ALA A 17 -6.60 -8.80 -12.23
CA ALA A 17 -5.53 -8.05 -12.88
C ALA A 17 -4.34 -7.94 -11.92
N TYR A 18 -3.13 -8.02 -12.45
CA TYR A 18 -1.90 -7.89 -11.69
C TYR A 18 -1.02 -6.79 -12.27
N ARG A 19 -0.15 -6.24 -11.44
CA ARG A 19 0.63 -5.03 -11.71
C ARG A 19 1.35 -5.06 -13.06
N GLU A 20 1.98 -6.18 -13.40
CA GLU A 20 2.74 -6.34 -14.65
C GLU A 20 1.82 -6.30 -15.87
N GLN A 21 0.63 -6.91 -15.80
CA GLN A 21 -0.37 -6.84 -16.85
C GLN A 21 -0.89 -5.41 -17.02
N ILE A 22 -1.32 -4.77 -15.92
CA ILE A 22 -1.85 -3.41 -15.94
C ILE A 22 -0.80 -2.43 -16.47
N GLY A 23 0.44 -2.54 -15.98
CA GLY A 23 1.56 -1.69 -16.40
C GLY A 23 1.98 -1.89 -17.86
N ALA A 24 1.73 -3.07 -18.44
CA ALA A 24 2.02 -3.35 -19.84
C ALA A 24 0.96 -2.81 -20.82
N GLU A 25 -0.21 -2.38 -20.33
CA GLU A 25 -1.26 -1.86 -21.19
C GLU A 25 -0.85 -0.56 -21.89
N PRO A 26 -1.24 -0.35 -23.17
CA PRO A 26 -0.87 0.86 -23.92
C PRO A 26 -1.24 2.17 -23.22
N ARG A 27 -2.34 2.20 -22.45
CA ARG A 27 -2.79 3.39 -21.70
C ARG A 27 -1.89 3.77 -20.53
N ASN A 28 -0.99 2.89 -20.10
CA ASN A 28 -0.03 3.11 -19.02
C ASN A 28 1.40 3.32 -19.51
N ARG A 29 1.60 3.39 -20.84
CA ARG A 29 2.90 3.64 -21.44
C ARG A 29 3.46 5.00 -20.98
N GLY A 30 4.66 4.98 -20.42
CA GLY A 30 5.34 6.18 -19.91
C GLY A 30 4.83 6.68 -18.56
N LYS A 31 3.84 6.01 -17.94
CA LYS A 31 3.42 6.28 -16.56
C LYS A 31 4.27 5.49 -15.57
N PRO A 32 4.45 5.98 -14.34
CA PRO A 32 4.98 5.16 -13.25
C PRO A 32 4.14 3.92 -13.02
N VAL A 33 4.78 2.80 -12.66
CA VAL A 33 4.12 1.55 -12.29
C VAL A 33 4.10 1.43 -10.77
N ASP A 34 3.09 2.05 -10.17
CA ASP A 34 2.84 2.10 -8.72
C ASP A 34 1.41 1.65 -8.37
N ASP A 35 1.04 1.72 -7.10
CA ASP A 35 -0.26 1.25 -6.61
C ASP A 35 -1.44 2.06 -7.16
N MET A 36 -1.23 3.28 -7.69
CA MET A 36 -2.33 4.08 -8.26
C MET A 36 -2.90 3.46 -9.54
N LEU A 37 -2.16 2.56 -10.20
CA LEU A 37 -2.70 1.76 -11.30
C LEU A 37 -3.93 0.94 -10.88
N LEU A 38 -4.01 0.53 -9.61
CA LEU A 38 -5.14 -0.23 -9.07
C LEU A 38 -6.39 0.65 -8.91
N VAL A 39 -6.22 1.96 -8.67
CA VAL A 39 -7.36 2.90 -8.59
C VAL A 39 -8.01 3.06 -9.96
N ASP A 40 -7.20 3.20 -11.01
CA ASP A 40 -7.68 3.26 -12.39
C ASP A 40 -8.39 1.96 -12.80
N GLU A 41 -7.90 0.80 -12.36
CA GLU A 41 -8.57 -0.49 -12.58
C GLU A 41 -9.89 -0.61 -11.84
N MET A 42 -9.93 -0.18 -10.58
CA MET A 42 -11.17 -0.14 -9.80
C MET A 42 -12.23 0.72 -10.49
N GLN A 43 -11.86 1.92 -10.96
CA GLN A 43 -12.77 2.82 -11.66
C GLN A 43 -13.34 2.17 -12.92
N GLN A 44 -12.50 1.52 -13.73
CA GLN A 44 -12.96 0.81 -14.93
C GLN A 44 -13.85 -0.39 -14.60
N SER A 45 -13.52 -1.15 -13.56
CA SER A 45 -14.31 -2.30 -13.13
C SER A 45 -15.73 -1.89 -12.72
N LEU A 46 -15.84 -0.78 -11.96
CA LEU A 46 -17.12 -0.18 -11.58
C LEU A 46 -17.88 0.39 -12.78
N GLY A 47 -17.18 0.94 -13.78
CA GLY A 47 -17.80 1.43 -15.01
C GLY A 47 -18.34 0.30 -15.90
N ARG A 48 -17.64 -0.84 -15.97
CA ARG A 48 -18.08 -2.03 -16.73
C ARG A 48 -19.25 -2.77 -16.06
N ASN A 49 -19.31 -2.71 -14.73
CA ASN A 49 -20.34 -3.36 -13.93
C ASN A 49 -21.04 -2.30 -13.05
N PRO A 50 -21.93 -1.47 -13.62
CA PRO A 50 -22.56 -0.37 -12.89
C PRO A 50 -23.57 -0.84 -11.84
N ASP A 51 -24.07 -2.06 -11.97
CA ASP A 51 -25.14 -2.63 -11.16
C ASP A 51 -24.66 -3.81 -10.32
N GLY A 52 -25.36 -4.06 -9.21
CA GLY A 52 -25.16 -5.22 -8.35
C GLY A 52 -24.36 -4.94 -7.09
N LYS A 53 -23.89 -6.03 -6.46
CA LYS A 53 -23.03 -5.97 -5.27
C LYS A 53 -21.61 -6.29 -5.71
N HIS A 54 -20.67 -5.44 -5.33
CA HIS A 54 -19.26 -5.62 -5.66
C HIS A 54 -18.46 -5.94 -4.41
N LEU A 55 -17.54 -6.90 -4.53
CA LEU A 55 -16.42 -7.06 -3.63
C LEU A 55 -15.16 -6.80 -4.45
N ILE A 56 -14.44 -5.72 -4.13
CA ILE A 56 -13.21 -5.33 -4.82
C ILE A 56 -12.07 -5.46 -3.82
N ILE A 57 -11.06 -6.24 -4.18
CA ILE A 57 -9.85 -6.44 -3.38
C ILE A 57 -8.69 -5.81 -4.14
N LEU A 58 -8.04 -4.83 -3.52
CA LEU A 58 -6.85 -4.17 -4.05
C LEU A 58 -5.66 -4.57 -3.18
N HIS A 59 -4.81 -5.48 -3.67
CA HIS A 59 -3.58 -5.86 -2.98
C HIS A 59 -2.43 -4.96 -3.44
N THR A 60 -1.97 -4.10 -2.53
CA THR A 60 -0.97 -3.07 -2.79
C THR A 60 0.46 -3.55 -2.52
N LYS A 61 1.44 -2.86 -3.11
CA LYS A 61 2.83 -2.92 -2.64
C LYS A 61 3.04 -2.20 -1.32
N GLY A 62 2.22 -1.18 -1.06
CA GLY A 62 2.20 -0.47 0.22
C GLY A 62 3.59 0.07 0.58
N SER A 63 4.01 -0.19 1.82
CA SER A 63 5.32 0.24 2.33
C SER A 63 6.35 -0.89 2.33
N HIS A 64 6.31 -1.82 1.37
CA HIS A 64 7.33 -2.87 1.23
C HIS A 64 8.73 -2.27 1.02
N PHE A 65 9.75 -2.94 1.56
CA PHE A 65 11.17 -2.54 1.52
C PHE A 65 11.66 -2.03 0.16
N ASN A 66 12.68 -1.16 0.23
CA ASN A 66 13.07 -0.19 -0.80
C ASN A 66 12.02 0.92 -0.95
N TYR A 67 11.72 1.59 0.18
CA TYR A 67 10.58 2.50 0.33
C TYR A 67 10.58 3.64 -0.69
N THR A 68 11.74 4.13 -1.14
CA THR A 68 11.84 5.22 -2.13
C THR A 68 11.28 4.86 -3.51
N GLN A 69 11.08 3.57 -3.79
CA GLN A 69 10.40 3.09 -4.98
C GLN A 69 8.88 2.90 -4.78
N ARG A 70 8.34 3.24 -3.61
CA ARG A 70 6.91 3.11 -3.30
C ARG A 70 6.11 4.39 -3.54
N TYR A 71 6.78 5.50 -3.85
CA TYR A 71 6.14 6.79 -4.04
C TYR A 71 6.87 7.65 -5.08
N PRO A 72 6.16 8.53 -5.80
CA PRO A 72 6.77 9.47 -6.72
C PRO A 72 7.51 10.57 -5.96
N ARG A 73 8.45 11.27 -6.62
CA ARG A 73 9.29 12.29 -5.99
C ARG A 73 8.51 13.46 -5.36
N SER A 74 7.26 13.70 -5.78
CA SER A 74 6.36 14.67 -5.15
C SER A 74 5.94 14.31 -3.72
N PHE A 75 6.05 13.03 -3.34
CA PHE A 75 5.79 12.54 -1.98
C PHE A 75 7.05 12.39 -1.14
N ALA A 76 8.22 12.79 -1.66
CA ALA A 76 9.49 12.81 -0.91
C ALA A 76 9.55 14.03 0.04
N GLN A 77 8.67 14.07 1.04
CA GLN A 77 8.52 15.18 1.99
C GLN A 77 9.63 15.19 3.04
N TRP A 78 9.95 14.03 3.62
CA TRP A 78 10.97 13.88 4.64
C TRP A 78 12.31 13.49 4.04
N LYS A 79 13.35 14.24 4.43
CA LYS A 79 14.71 14.15 3.88
C LYS A 79 15.75 14.26 5.01
N PRO A 80 16.98 13.73 4.83
CA PRO A 80 17.41 12.91 3.69
C PRO A 80 16.72 11.55 3.66
N GLU A 81 16.54 11.01 2.46
CA GLU A 81 15.98 9.67 2.21
C GLU A 81 17.11 8.63 2.12
N CYS A 82 16.76 7.36 2.33
CA CYS A 82 17.59 6.22 1.98
C CYS A 82 17.40 5.89 0.49
N ILE A 83 18.39 6.22 -0.35
CA ILE A 83 18.33 6.03 -1.81
C ILE A 83 19.26 4.87 -2.18
N GLY A 84 18.66 3.72 -2.54
CA GLY A 84 19.38 2.51 -2.94
C GLY A 84 19.07 1.31 -2.04
N VAL A 85 19.35 0.11 -2.55
CA VAL A 85 19.16 -1.16 -1.81
C VAL A 85 20.41 -1.49 -0.97
N ASP A 86 21.60 -1.12 -1.45
CA ASP A 86 22.90 -1.39 -0.83
C ASP A 86 23.54 -0.15 -0.18
N SER A 87 22.81 0.96 -0.15
CA SER A 87 23.25 2.18 0.53
C SER A 87 23.20 1.91 2.03
N GLY A 88 24.34 1.96 2.72
CA GLY A 88 24.46 1.90 4.17
C GLY A 88 23.76 3.08 4.86
N CYS A 89 22.43 3.10 4.74
CA CYS A 89 21.57 4.18 5.17
C CYS A 89 21.51 4.22 6.68
N THR A 90 21.50 5.43 7.22
CA THR A 90 21.18 5.62 8.63
C THR A 90 19.74 5.22 8.90
N LYS A 91 19.45 4.76 10.14
CA LYS A 91 18.07 4.51 10.60
C LYS A 91 17.15 5.71 10.33
N ALA A 92 17.64 6.93 10.53
CA ALA A 92 16.87 8.15 10.27
C ALA A 92 16.47 8.31 8.79
N GLN A 93 17.37 7.99 7.86
CA GLN A 93 17.08 8.02 6.41
C GLN A 93 16.05 6.97 6.02
N MET A 94 16.14 5.75 6.58
CA MET A 94 15.16 4.70 6.35
C MET A 94 13.78 5.07 6.89
N ILE A 95 13.71 5.64 8.11
CA ILE A 95 12.46 6.14 8.68
C ILE A 95 11.85 7.24 7.81
N ASN A 96 12.65 8.18 7.31
CA ASN A 96 12.15 9.23 6.42
C ASN A 96 11.57 8.65 5.13
N SER A 97 12.25 7.68 4.50
CA SER A 97 11.74 7.01 3.31
C SER A 97 10.46 6.20 3.60
N TYR A 98 10.37 5.53 4.75
CA TYR A 98 9.17 4.81 5.18
C TYR A 98 7.99 5.76 5.45
N ASP A 99 8.22 6.88 6.15
CA ASP A 99 7.18 7.88 6.39
C ASP A 99 6.61 8.43 5.05
N ASN A 100 7.48 8.66 4.06
CA ASN A 100 7.08 9.09 2.71
C ASN A 100 6.19 8.03 2.03
N SER A 101 6.52 6.72 2.13
CA SER A 101 5.69 5.66 1.55
C SER A 101 4.35 5.53 2.25
N VAL A 102 4.29 5.69 3.58
CA VAL A 102 3.04 5.71 4.34
C VAL A 102 2.13 6.86 3.90
N THR A 103 2.69 8.02 3.57
CA THR A 103 1.91 9.17 3.07
C THR A 103 1.33 8.91 1.69
N TYR A 104 2.05 8.16 0.86
CA TYR A 104 1.53 7.74 -0.43
C TYR A 104 0.44 6.66 -0.30
N VAL A 105 0.56 5.76 0.68
CA VAL A 105 -0.52 4.81 1.04
C VAL A 105 -1.78 5.56 1.50
N ASP A 106 -1.64 6.60 2.33
CA ASP A 106 -2.77 7.45 2.74
C ASP A 106 -3.45 8.11 1.52
N HIS A 107 -2.65 8.61 0.58
CA HIS A 107 -3.16 9.16 -0.68
C HIS A 107 -3.93 8.12 -1.51
N PHE A 108 -3.35 6.93 -1.70
CA PHE A 108 -3.99 5.81 -2.41
C PHE A 108 -5.36 5.48 -1.80
N ILE A 109 -5.43 5.36 -0.46
CA ILE A 109 -6.67 5.00 0.23
C ILE A 109 -7.70 6.14 0.11
N SER A 110 -7.29 7.40 0.22
CA SER A 110 -8.17 8.53 -0.05
C SER A 110 -8.75 8.46 -1.46
N SER A 111 -7.91 8.16 -2.47
CA SER A 111 -8.38 8.00 -3.86
C SER A 111 -9.37 6.85 -4.03
N VAL A 112 -9.17 5.71 -3.34
CA VAL A 112 -10.14 4.60 -3.33
C VAL A 112 -11.48 5.03 -2.72
N ILE A 113 -11.44 5.74 -1.59
CA ILE A 113 -12.65 6.26 -0.93
C ILE A 113 -13.39 7.23 -1.85
N ASP A 114 -12.66 8.07 -2.57
CA ASP A 114 -13.25 9.03 -3.51
C ASP A 114 -14.03 8.35 -4.65
N GLN A 115 -13.57 7.18 -5.14
CA GLN A 115 -14.27 6.41 -6.18
C GLN A 115 -15.66 5.90 -5.76
N VAL A 116 -15.92 5.81 -4.46
CA VAL A 116 -17.16 5.23 -3.91
C VAL A 116 -17.92 6.19 -2.99
N ARG A 117 -17.53 7.47 -2.97
CA ARG A 117 -18.07 8.49 -2.06
C ARG A 117 -19.58 8.70 -2.20
N ASP A 118 -20.10 8.53 -3.40
CA ASP A 118 -21.53 8.64 -3.74
C ASP A 118 -22.28 7.29 -3.68
N LYS A 119 -21.60 6.20 -3.27
CA LYS A 119 -22.14 4.84 -3.26
C LYS A 119 -22.40 4.34 -1.85
N LYS A 120 -23.27 3.33 -1.73
CA LYS A 120 -23.44 2.55 -0.48
C LYS A 120 -22.27 1.58 -0.32
N ALA A 121 -21.13 2.11 0.09
CA ALA A 121 -19.89 1.35 0.21
C ALA A 121 -19.31 1.37 1.63
N ILE A 122 -18.53 0.33 1.90
CA ILE A 122 -17.60 0.27 3.03
C ILE A 122 -16.21 0.02 2.41
N VAL A 123 -15.26 0.87 2.73
CA VAL A 123 -13.84 0.69 2.39
C VAL A 123 -13.13 0.22 3.65
N PHE A 124 -12.45 -0.91 3.56
CA PHE A 124 -11.66 -1.48 4.65
C PHE A 124 -10.20 -1.56 4.23
N TYR A 125 -9.30 -1.22 5.14
CA TYR A 125 -7.86 -1.32 4.96
C TYR A 125 -7.25 -2.01 6.18
N ALA A 126 -6.35 -2.95 5.90
CA ALA A 126 -5.46 -3.55 6.88
C ALA A 126 -4.12 -3.81 6.20
N ALA A 127 -3.02 -3.48 6.89
CA ALA A 127 -1.72 -4.03 6.50
C ALA A 127 -1.65 -5.50 6.92
N ASP A 128 -0.95 -6.30 6.12
CA ASP A 128 -0.71 -7.72 6.34
C ASP A 128 0.26 -7.97 7.51
N HIS A 129 1.31 -7.15 7.61
CA HIS A 129 2.26 -7.15 8.73
C HIS A 129 2.86 -5.74 8.94
N GLY A 130 3.59 -5.59 10.05
CA GLY A 130 4.39 -4.40 10.32
C GLY A 130 5.83 -4.56 9.84
N GLU A 131 6.71 -3.62 10.18
CA GLU A 131 8.07 -3.55 9.61
C GLU A 131 9.10 -3.26 10.70
N SER A 132 10.20 -4.03 10.74
CA SER A 132 11.35 -3.71 11.58
C SER A 132 12.24 -2.68 10.88
N ILE A 133 12.48 -1.54 11.53
CA ILE A 133 13.48 -0.56 11.11
C ILE A 133 14.36 -0.21 12.32
N ASN A 134 15.44 -0.95 12.52
CA ASN A 134 16.40 -0.71 13.60
C ASN A 134 17.85 -0.74 13.08
N GLU A 135 18.87 -0.58 13.93
CA GLU A 135 20.29 -0.50 13.51
C GLU A 135 20.91 -1.84 13.07
N ARG A 136 20.22 -2.98 13.28
CA ARG A 136 20.75 -4.35 13.07
C ARG A 136 19.86 -5.21 12.16
N GLU A 137 18.55 -5.03 12.25
CA GLU A 137 17.52 -5.73 11.51
C GLU A 137 16.66 -4.71 10.78
N HIS A 138 16.50 -4.97 9.49
CA HIS A 138 15.54 -4.32 8.62
C HIS A 138 14.59 -5.40 8.11
N LEU A 139 13.45 -5.02 7.53
CA LEU A 139 12.47 -5.93 6.92
C LEU A 139 11.51 -6.58 7.94
N HIS A 140 10.87 -7.65 7.51
CA HIS A 140 9.92 -8.47 8.23
C HIS A 140 10.16 -9.95 7.88
N GLY A 141 9.42 -10.86 8.52
CA GLY A 141 9.54 -12.31 8.29
C GLY A 141 10.44 -13.01 9.30
N THR A 142 10.73 -12.37 10.43
CA THR A 142 11.37 -13.04 11.57
C THR A 142 10.44 -14.16 12.07
N PRO A 143 10.95 -15.34 12.47
CA PRO A 143 10.12 -16.40 13.02
C PRO A 143 9.21 -15.89 14.14
N ARG A 144 7.94 -16.33 14.15
CA ARG A 144 6.88 -15.73 15.00
C ARG A 144 7.25 -15.62 16.48
N GLU A 145 7.96 -16.60 17.02
CA GLU A 145 8.38 -16.65 18.43
C GLU A 145 9.49 -15.66 18.78
N LEU A 146 10.23 -15.19 17.78
CA LEU A 146 11.37 -14.27 17.90
C LEU A 146 11.06 -12.87 17.35
N ALA A 147 9.99 -12.74 16.57
CA ALA A 147 9.65 -11.52 15.86
C ALA A 147 9.30 -10.39 16.84
N PRO A 148 9.89 -9.19 16.65
CA PRO A 148 9.63 -8.08 17.53
C PRO A 148 8.21 -7.54 17.33
N PRO A 149 7.60 -6.87 18.33
CA PRO A 149 6.22 -6.40 18.27
C PRO A 149 5.90 -5.52 17.05
N GLU A 150 6.88 -4.80 16.52
CA GLU A 150 6.77 -3.92 15.37
C GLU A 150 6.37 -4.67 14.09
N GLN A 151 6.69 -5.98 13.96
CA GLN A 151 6.26 -6.79 12.83
C GLN A 151 4.78 -7.21 12.91
N PHE A 152 4.12 -7.05 14.06
CA PHE A 152 2.72 -7.45 14.27
C PHE A 152 1.77 -6.28 14.48
N ARG A 153 2.28 -5.09 14.83
CA ARG A 153 1.45 -3.90 15.07
C ARG A 153 1.12 -3.20 13.76
N VAL A 154 -0.02 -3.56 13.18
CA VAL A 154 -0.48 -3.04 11.88
C VAL A 154 -1.54 -1.94 12.00
N PRO A 155 -1.55 -0.95 11.10
CA PRO A 155 -2.70 -0.07 10.95
C PRO A 155 -3.89 -0.84 10.35
N MET A 156 -5.07 -0.60 10.92
CA MET A 156 -6.35 -1.06 10.39
C MET A 156 -7.34 0.10 10.46
N GLY A 157 -8.16 0.26 9.42
CA GLY A 157 -9.13 1.34 9.33
C GLY A 157 -10.26 1.05 8.36
N TRP A 158 -11.35 1.81 8.50
CA TRP A 158 -12.48 1.72 7.59
C TRP A 158 -13.18 3.06 7.36
N SER A 159 -13.80 3.21 6.20
CA SER A 159 -14.70 4.31 5.86
C SER A 159 -16.03 3.74 5.42
N GLY A 160 -17.12 4.27 5.96
CA GLY A 160 -18.47 4.04 5.42
C GLY A 160 -19.08 5.36 4.94
N CYS A 161 -20.13 5.26 4.13
CA CYS A 161 -20.84 6.41 3.54
C CYS A 161 -21.26 7.53 4.55
N ARG A 162 -21.38 7.23 5.86
CA ARG A 162 -21.71 8.20 6.91
C ARG A 162 -20.72 8.30 8.07
N ILE A 163 -19.64 7.52 8.05
CA ILE A 163 -18.68 7.42 9.15
C ILE A 163 -17.27 7.34 8.56
N ASN A 164 -16.46 8.37 8.83
CA ASN A 164 -15.03 8.36 8.54
C ASN A 164 -14.24 8.13 9.83
N ILE A 165 -13.72 6.92 10.03
CA ILE A 165 -12.70 6.64 11.06
C ILE A 165 -11.36 6.46 10.34
N TRP A 166 -10.99 7.48 9.53
CA TRP A 166 -9.72 7.51 8.82
C TRP A 166 -8.74 8.45 9.51
N LYS A 167 -7.70 7.87 10.10
CA LYS A 167 -6.55 8.60 10.61
C LYS A 167 -5.31 7.71 10.58
N ILE A 168 -4.66 7.62 9.42
CA ILE A 168 -3.24 7.22 9.40
C ILE A 168 -2.46 8.41 9.97
N ARG A 169 -2.37 8.49 11.31
CA ARG A 169 -1.32 9.31 11.92
C ARG A 169 -0.02 8.58 11.62
N SER A 170 0.88 9.24 10.89
CA SER A 170 2.28 8.80 10.73
C SER A 170 2.75 8.15 12.03
N MET A 171 3.20 6.89 11.95
CA MET A 171 3.70 6.07 13.06
C MET A 171 5.00 6.64 13.69
N ARG A 172 5.32 7.91 13.42
CA ARG A 172 6.48 8.66 13.88
C ARG A 172 6.82 8.53 15.36
N ARG A 173 5.83 8.29 16.23
CA ARG A 173 6.07 8.20 17.68
C ARG A 173 6.74 6.90 18.13
N HIS A 174 6.62 5.80 17.37
CA HIS A 174 7.14 4.49 17.81
C HIS A 174 8.52 4.15 17.21
N LEU A 175 8.85 4.68 16.02
CA LEU A 175 10.13 4.35 15.36
C LEU A 175 11.31 5.24 15.80
N ARG A 176 11.05 6.34 16.51
CA ARG A 176 12.06 7.34 16.93
C ARG A 176 12.44 7.26 18.43
N SER A 177 11.79 6.41 19.21
CA SER A 177 12.27 6.01 20.55
C SER A 177 13.29 4.89 20.42
#